data_AF-A0A9D9AFM2-F1
#
_entry.id   AF-A0A9D9AFM2-F1
#
_cell.length_a   1.000
_cell.length_b   1.000
_cell.length_c   1.000
_cell.angle_alpha   90.00
_cell.angle_beta   90.00
_cell.angle_gamma   90.00
#
_symmetry.space_group_name_H-M   'P 1'
#
loop_
_entity.id
_entity.type
_entity.pdbx_description
1 polymer ?
#
loop_
_entity_poly.entity_id
_entity_poly.type
_entity_poly.pdbx_seq_one_letter_code
_entity_poly.pdbx_strand_id
1 'polypeptide(L)'
;MILGDTEIWIAVAVGALGTFMWRVLGVAVETRVRQDSPLFIWIGCVAYAMVAGLMARVLLMPGGDMAPDSMAWRFTAFLVGLAAWYWRGKSVPTGLAAGVGTYALFVATGTA
;
A
#
# COMPACT_ATOMS: atom_id res chain seq x y z
N MET A 1 -2.55 30.41 -11.86
CA MET A 1 -1.19 30.32 -12.41
C MET A 1 -0.93 28.84 -12.62
N ILE A 2 -1.20 28.36 -13.83
CA ILE A 2 -1.07 26.95 -14.20
C ILE A 2 0.42 26.68 -14.34
N LEU A 3 0.93 25.71 -13.57
CA LEU A 3 2.31 25.25 -13.64
C LEU A 3 2.61 24.88 -15.11
N GLY A 4 3.66 25.43 -15.71
CA GLY A 4 4.03 25.09 -17.08
C GLY A 4 4.38 23.60 -17.18
N ASP A 5 4.24 22.97 -18.36
CA ASP A 5 4.55 21.54 -18.56
C ASP A 5 5.92 21.16 -17.97
N THR A 6 6.93 22.02 -18.16
CA THR A 6 8.28 21.84 -17.61
C THR A 6 8.31 21.80 -16.08
N GLU A 7 7.53 22.65 -15.42
CA GLU A 7 7.47 22.70 -13.95
C GLU A 7 6.79 21.45 -13.37
N ILE A 8 5.81 20.88 -14.08
CA ILE A 8 5.19 19.60 -13.71
C ILE A 8 6.22 18.48 -13.78
N TRP A 9 7.01 18.42 -14.87
CA TRP A 9 8.09 17.43 -15.00
C TRP A 9 9.16 17.57 -13.93
N ILE A 10 9.52 18.81 -13.56
CA ILE A 10 10.47 19.08 -12.47
C ILE A 10 9.88 18.63 -11.13
N ALA A 11 8.61 18.93 -10.84
CA ALA A 11 7.97 18.50 -9.60
C ALA A 11 7.92 16.97 -9.47
N VAL A 12 7.62 16.26 -10.57
CA VAL A 12 7.65 14.79 -10.62
C VAL A 12 9.06 14.27 -10.40
N ALA A 13 10.07 14.85 -11.04
CA ALA A 13 11.47 14.44 -10.88
C ALA A 13 11.96 14.64 -9.44
N VAL A 14 11.64 15.78 -8.82
CA VAL A 14 12.00 16.08 -7.42
C VAL A 14 11.28 15.12 -6.45
N GLY A 15 9.99 14.85 -6.67
CA GLY A 15 9.23 13.90 -5.86
C GLY A 15 9.77 12.46 -5.96
N ALA A 16 10.14 12.05 -7.18
CA ALA A 16 10.78 10.76 -7.42
C ALA A 16 12.12 10.69 -6.70
N LEU A 17 13.00 11.69 -6.89
CA LEU A 17 14.31 11.74 -6.23
C LEU A 17 14.19 11.69 -4.70
N GLY A 18 13.29 12.48 -4.11
CA GLY A 18 13.05 12.47 -2.66
C GLY A 18 12.65 11.07 -2.14
N THR A 19 11.77 10.38 -2.87
CA THR A 19 11.31 9.04 -2.50
C THR A 19 12.44 8.00 -2.63
N PHE A 20 13.19 8.02 -3.73
CA PHE A 20 14.27 7.06 -3.98
C PHE A 20 15.46 7.29 -3.05
N MET A 21 15.75 8.55 -2.71
CA MET A 21 16.84 8.89 -1.79
C MET A 21 16.64 8.23 -0.42
N TRP A 22 15.43 8.29 0.13
CA TRP A 22 15.11 7.63 1.39
C TRP A 22 15.19 6.10 1.30
N ARG A 23 14.73 5.52 0.18
CA ARG A 23 14.81 4.07 -0.07
C ARG A 23 16.26 3.56 -0.11
N VAL A 24 17.14 4.27 -0.79
CA VAL A 24 18.56 3.89 -0.91
C VAL A 24 19.27 3.98 0.44
N LEU A 25 18.97 5.01 1.23
CA LEU A 25 19.46 5.14 2.61
C LEU A 25 19.00 3.96 3.48
N GLY A 26 17.73 3.53 3.36
CA GLY A 26 17.22 2.36 4.06
C GLY A 26 17.99 1.07 3.75
N VAL A 27 18.27 0.81 2.46
CA VAL A 27 19.03 -0.38 2.02
C VAL A 27 20.51 -0.33 2.48
N ALA A 28 21.11 0.86 2.46
CA ALA A 28 22.49 1.05 2.93
C ALA A 28 22.61 0.84 4.46
N VAL A 29 21.58 1.20 5.23
CA VAL A 29 21.52 0.94 6.67
C VAL A 29 21.28 -0.54 6.95
N GLU A 30 20.40 -1.20 6.20
CA GLU A 30 20.13 -2.65 6.34
C GLU A 30 21.40 -3.49 6.12
N THR A 31 22.22 -3.15 5.12
CA THR A 31 23.45 -3.91 4.80
C THR A 31 24.58 -3.75 5.82
N ARG A 32 24.58 -2.69 6.63
CA ARG A 32 25.60 -2.44 7.67
C ARG A 32 25.16 -2.82 9.08
N VAL A 33 23.88 -2.99 9.34
CA VAL A 33 23.34 -3.28 10.68
C VAL A 33 23.03 -4.77 10.81
N ARG A 34 23.70 -5.45 11.73
CA ARG A 34 23.41 -6.85 12.09
C ARG A 34 21.93 -6.98 12.48
N GLN A 35 21.21 -7.85 11.78
CA GLN A 35 19.77 -8.09 11.96
C GLN A 35 19.41 -8.65 13.35
N ASP A 36 20.39 -9.15 14.11
CA ASP A 36 20.20 -9.64 15.49
C ASP A 36 20.19 -8.53 16.57
N SER A 37 20.22 -7.25 16.19
CA SER A 37 20.12 -6.15 17.16
C SER A 37 18.69 -6.01 17.68
N PRO A 38 18.46 -6.00 19.00
CA PRO A 38 17.12 -5.80 19.59
C PRO A 38 16.44 -4.51 19.11
N LEU A 39 17.22 -3.46 18.83
CA LEU A 39 16.70 -2.19 18.32
C LEU A 39 16.11 -2.34 16.92
N PHE A 40 16.73 -3.14 16.05
CA PHE A 40 16.28 -3.33 14.67
C PHE A 40 14.97 -4.12 14.63
N ILE A 41 14.84 -5.14 15.49
CA ILE A 41 13.59 -5.89 15.68
C ILE A 41 12.48 -4.97 16.19
N TRP A 42 12.77 -4.13 17.19
CA TRP A 42 11.79 -3.17 17.72
C TRP A 42 11.30 -2.19 16.66
N ILE A 43 12.21 -1.57 15.89
CA ILE A 43 11.84 -0.66 14.78
C ILE A 43 11.02 -1.41 13.73
N GLY A 44 11.39 -2.63 13.37
CA GLY A 44 10.64 -3.47 12.43
C GLY A 44 9.22 -3.75 12.91
N CYS A 45 9.05 -4.09 14.20
CA CYS A 45 7.73 -4.27 14.80
C CYS A 45 6.90 -2.98 14.75
N VAL A 46 7.48 -1.82 15.09
CA VAL A 46 6.78 -0.53 15.03
C VAL A 46 6.38 -0.19 13.60
N ALA A 47 7.28 -0.38 12.63
CA ALA A 47 6.99 -0.13 11.22
C ALA A 47 5.84 -1.01 10.71
N TYR A 48 5.86 -2.31 11.05
CA TYR A 48 4.78 -3.22 10.65
C TYR A 48 3.45 -2.88 11.34
N ALA A 49 3.49 -2.47 12.61
CA ALA A 49 2.31 -2.00 13.34
C ALA A 49 1.71 -0.72 12.71
N MET A 50 2.54 0.22 12.26
CA MET A 50 2.09 1.42 11.53
C MET A 50 1.41 1.05 10.22
N VAL A 51 2.00 0.15 9.42
CA VAL A 51 1.39 -0.31 8.16
C VAL A 51 0.06 -1.01 8.42
N ALA A 52 0.00 -1.91 9.41
CA ALA A 52 -1.24 -2.58 9.80
C ALA A 52 -2.31 -1.59 10.26
N GLY A 53 -1.94 -0.60 11.07
CA GLY A 53 -2.85 0.47 11.53
C GLY A 53 -3.33 1.36 10.38
N LEU A 54 -2.47 1.69 9.43
CA LEU A 54 -2.84 2.43 8.22
C LEU A 54 -3.84 1.64 7.37
N MET A 55 -3.60 0.35 7.16
CA MET A 55 -4.53 -0.52 6.43
C MET A 55 -5.88 -0.61 7.15
N ALA A 56 -5.86 -0.77 8.48
CA ALA A 56 -7.08 -0.76 9.29
C ALA A 56 -7.83 0.58 9.17
N ARG A 57 -7.14 1.72 9.17
CA ARG A 57 -7.75 3.04 8.96
C ARG A 57 -8.42 3.14 7.60
N VAL A 58 -7.76 2.70 6.52
CA VAL A 58 -8.32 2.72 5.16
C VAL A 58 -9.58 1.85 5.07
N LEU A 59 -9.59 0.71 5.76
CA LEU A 59 -10.75 -0.21 5.79
C LEU A 59 -11.93 0.35 6.60
N LEU A 60 -11.64 0.88 7.79
CA LEU A 60 -12.67 1.29 8.76
C LEU A 60 -13.20 2.71 8.52
N MET A 61 -12.35 3.62 8.06
CA MET A 61 -12.70 5.03 7.85
C MET A 61 -12.13 5.53 6.52
N PRO A 62 -12.70 5.11 5.39
CA PRO A 62 -12.29 5.60 4.09
C PRO A 62 -12.66 7.07 3.96
N GLY A 63 -11.67 7.91 3.66
CA GLY A 63 -11.91 9.30 3.29
C GLY A 63 -12.28 9.41 1.82
N GLY A 64 -13.44 9.98 1.50
CA GLY A 64 -13.91 10.26 0.14
C GLY A 64 -15.44 10.24 -0.01
N ASP A 65 -15.94 10.69 -1.17
CA ASP A 65 -17.37 10.80 -1.55
C ASP A 65 -18.09 9.45 -1.80
N MET A 66 -17.46 8.32 -1.47
CA MET A 66 -18.04 6.97 -1.60
C MET A 66 -18.74 6.58 -0.29
N ALA A 67 -19.67 7.43 0.12
CA ALA A 67 -20.41 7.35 1.39
C ALA A 67 -21.58 6.34 1.46
N PRO A 68 -22.13 5.74 0.37
CA PRO A 68 -23.30 4.85 0.53
C PRO A 68 -22.98 3.35 0.52
N ASP A 69 -21.73 2.93 0.34
CA ASP A 69 -21.43 1.50 0.20
C ASP A 69 -21.25 0.78 1.55
N SER A 70 -22.04 -0.29 1.74
CA SER A 70 -22.14 -1.04 2.99
C SER A 70 -20.77 -1.55 3.45
N MET A 71 -20.42 -1.26 4.70
CA MET A 71 -19.22 -1.73 5.41
C MET A 71 -18.95 -3.24 5.19
N ALA A 72 -20.03 -4.03 5.03
CA ALA A 72 -19.97 -5.46 4.78
C ALA A 72 -19.24 -5.83 3.48
N TRP A 73 -19.44 -5.08 2.39
CA TRP A 73 -18.83 -5.37 1.08
C TRP A 73 -17.31 -5.13 1.09
N ARG A 74 -16.87 -4.08 1.81
CA ARG A 74 -15.45 -3.78 2.02
C ARG A 74 -14.73 -4.88 2.79
N PHE A 75 -15.36 -5.39 3.85
CA PHE A 75 -14.83 -6.52 4.61
C PHE A 75 -14.74 -7.79 3.76
N THR A 76 -15.75 -8.09 2.92
CA THR A 76 -15.69 -9.26 2.04
C THR A 76 -14.62 -9.14 0.96
N ALA A 77 -14.44 -7.98 0.33
CA ALA A 77 -13.38 -7.75 -0.65
C ALA A 77 -11.98 -7.89 -0.03
N PHE A 78 -11.80 -7.38 1.19
CA PHE A 78 -10.56 -7.54 1.95
C PHE A 78 -10.28 -9.01 2.28
N LEU A 79 -11.28 -9.76 2.75
CA LEU A 79 -11.15 -11.19 3.08
C LEU A 79 -10.84 -12.04 1.85
N VAL A 80 -11.46 -11.76 0.70
CA VAL A 80 -11.17 -12.47 -0.56
C VAL A 80 -9.75 -12.18 -1.04
N GLY A 81 -9.30 -10.92 -0.97
CA GLY A 81 -7.92 -10.55 -1.28
C GLY A 81 -6.89 -11.25 -0.37
N LEU A 82 -7.19 -11.32 0.94
CA LEU A 82 -6.34 -12.00 1.92
C LEU A 82 -6.31 -13.52 1.68
N ALA A 83 -7.46 -14.13 1.40
CA ALA A 83 -7.57 -15.55 1.11
C ALA A 83 -6.81 -15.93 -0.17
N ALA A 84 -6.92 -15.11 -1.23
CA ALA A 84 -6.18 -15.32 -2.47
C ALA A 84 -4.65 -15.20 -2.26
N TRP A 85 -4.21 -14.22 -1.45
CA TRP A 85 -2.79 -14.07 -1.09
C TRP A 85 -2.27 -15.27 -0.29
N TYR A 86 -3.07 -15.79 0.64
CA TYR A 86 -2.71 -16.94 1.47
C TYR A 86 -2.58 -18.22 0.64
N TRP A 87 -3.46 -18.44 -0.34
CA TRP A 87 -3.46 -19.65 -1.17
C TRP A 87 -2.36 -19.67 -2.24
N ARG A 88 -1.89 -18.52 -2.74
CA ARG A 88 -0.93 -18.45 -3.87
C ARG A 88 0.54 -18.31 -3.46
N GLY A 89 0.88 -18.66 -2.22
CA GLY A 89 2.28 -18.85 -1.82
C GLY A 89 3.08 -17.57 -1.59
N LYS A 90 2.44 -16.53 -0.98
CA LYS A 90 3.16 -15.39 -0.37
C LYS A 90 3.94 -14.50 -1.37
N SER A 91 3.69 -14.63 -2.67
CA SER A 91 4.28 -13.74 -3.70
C SER A 91 3.45 -12.45 -3.82
N VAL A 92 4.03 -11.34 -3.37
CA VAL A 92 3.46 -9.98 -3.42
C VAL A 92 2.82 -9.62 -4.78
N PRO A 93 3.41 -9.95 -5.95
CA PRO A 93 2.80 -9.58 -7.23
C PRO A 93 1.51 -10.35 -7.58
N THR A 94 1.35 -11.60 -7.14
CA THR A 94 0.15 -12.38 -7.47
C THR A 94 -1.05 -11.98 -6.60
N GLY A 95 -0.81 -11.62 -5.34
CA GLY A 95 -1.85 -11.07 -4.47
C GLY A 95 -2.41 -9.73 -4.97
N LEU A 96 -1.53 -8.85 -5.47
CA LEU A 96 -1.95 -7.57 -6.06
C LEU A 96 -2.77 -7.77 -7.33
N ALA A 97 -2.32 -8.65 -8.24
CA ALA A 97 -3.04 -8.94 -9.49
C ALA A 97 -4.43 -9.53 -9.24
N ALA A 98 -4.56 -10.43 -8.26
CA ALA A 98 -5.85 -11.01 -7.88
C ALA A 98 -6.79 -9.97 -7.23
N GLY A 99 -6.27 -9.13 -6.33
CA GLY A 99 -7.05 -8.09 -5.67
C GLY A 99 -7.58 -7.04 -6.65
N VAL A 100 -6.71 -6.55 -7.55
CA VAL A 100 -7.09 -5.61 -8.61
C VAL A 100 -8.07 -6.25 -9.59
N GLY A 101 -7.84 -7.50 -10.00
CA GLY A 101 -8.73 -8.23 -10.89
C GLY A 101 -10.13 -8.44 -10.30
N THR A 102 -10.22 -8.74 -9.01
CA THR A 102 -11.51 -8.93 -8.33
C THR A 102 -12.27 -7.61 -8.17
N TYR A 103 -11.59 -6.52 -7.81
CA TYR A 103 -12.20 -5.19 -7.74
C TYR A 103 -12.65 -4.69 -9.11
N ALA A 104 -11.83 -4.90 -10.15
CA ALA A 104 -12.17 -4.53 -11.53
C ALA A 104 -13.37 -5.32 -12.06
N LEU A 105 -13.48 -6.61 -11.74
CA LEU A 105 -14.65 -7.42 -12.07
C LEU A 105 -15.91 -6.93 -11.33
N PHE A 106 -15.78 -6.52 -10.06
CA PHE A 106 -16.89 -6.01 -9.27
C PHE A 106 -17.42 -4.67 -9.79
N VAL A 107 -16.52 -3.76 -10.19
CA VAL A 107 -16.88 -2.50 -10.86
C VAL A 107 -17.51 -2.75 -12.24
N ALA A 108 -17.02 -3.74 -12.99
CA ALA A 108 -17.55 -4.09 -14.31
C ALA A 108 -18.96 -4.71 -14.27
N THR A 109 -19.36 -5.33 -13.16
CA THR A 109 -20.71 -5.90 -12.99
C THR A 109 -21.81 -4.87 -12.69
N GLY A 110 -21.51 -3.57 -12.67
CA GLY A 110 -22.53 -2.51 -12.78
C GLY A 110 -23.51 -2.41 -11.62
N THR A 111 -23.10 -2.76 -10.39
CA THR A 111 -23.82 -2.37 -9.17
C THR A 111 -23.17 -1.11 -8.60
N ALA A 112 -23.47 0.03 -9.22
CA ALA A 112 -23.24 1.37 -8.72
C ALA A 112 -24.48 2.22 -9.07
#